data_AF-A0A2V6BNJ8-F1
#
_entry.id   AF-A0A2V6BNJ8-F1
#
_cell.length_a   1.000
_cell.length_b   1.000
_cell.length_c   1.000
_cell.angle_alpha   90.00
_cell.angle_beta   90.00
_cell.angle_gamma   90.00
#
_symmetry.space_group_name_H-M   'P 1'
#
loop_
_entity.id
_entity.type
_entity.pdbx_description
1 polymer ?
#
loop_
_entity_poly.entity_id
_entity_poly.type
_entity_poly.pdbx_seq_one_letter_code
_entity_poly.pdbx_strand_id
1 'polypeptide(L)'
;MAVRFRKLPPTIFQRFFRTETAGGSVLLLFGIAALALANSPLAAPYASVWRTPLTVGILGHSLSLTLHQWINDGLMAVFFLLVGLEIKRELVVGELASVRKAALPIGCAIGGMIVPAAIYWIFNPIGFGSRGWGIPIATDIAFALGTLALIAPGAPTAARVFLAALAIVDDMGAVLVIATFYSETIA
;
A
#
# COMPACT_ATOMS: atom_id res chain seq x y z
N MET A 1 37.46 2.74 36.07
CA MET A 1 36.37 3.73 35.87
C MET A 1 35.69 3.42 34.54
N ALA A 2 34.60 2.65 34.56
CA ALA A 2 33.95 2.17 33.33
C ALA A 2 33.04 3.26 32.75
N VAL A 3 33.34 3.72 31.54
CA VAL A 3 32.51 4.69 30.81
C VAL A 3 31.18 4.02 30.45
N ARG A 4 30.12 4.42 31.14
CA ARG A 4 28.76 3.94 30.94
C ARG A 4 28.25 4.51 29.61
N PHE A 5 28.29 3.70 28.55
CA PHE A 5 27.69 4.07 27.25
C PHE A 5 26.22 4.41 27.45
N ARG A 6 25.90 5.69 27.35
CA ARG A 6 24.53 6.22 27.40
C ARG A 6 23.84 5.70 26.13
N LYS A 7 22.86 4.81 26.27
CA LYS A 7 22.05 4.31 25.14
C LYS A 7 21.50 5.52 24.39
N LEU A 8 21.91 5.70 23.14
CA LEU A 8 21.39 6.75 22.27
C LEU A 8 19.87 6.56 22.11
N PRO A 9 19.09 7.65 22.03
CA PRO A 9 17.65 7.54 21.81
C PRO A 9 17.40 6.79 20.48
N PRO A 10 16.44 5.86 20.44
CA PRO A 10 16.15 5.11 19.23
C PRO A 10 15.72 6.08 18.13
N THR A 11 16.32 5.93 16.94
CA THR A 11 15.89 6.66 15.73
C THR A 11 14.41 6.40 15.45
N ILE A 12 13.75 7.29 14.69
CA ILE A 12 12.34 7.13 14.29
C ILE A 12 12.09 5.72 13.71
N PHE A 13 13.06 5.20 12.96
CA PHE A 13 13.08 3.82 12.47
C PHE A 13 13.06 2.75 13.56
N GLN A 14 13.89 2.84 14.60
CA GLN A 14 13.88 1.85 15.69
C GLN A 14 12.58 1.88 16.50
N ARG A 15 11.91 3.04 16.59
CA ARG A 15 10.55 3.12 17.13
C ARG A 15 9.52 2.53 16.16
N PHE A 16 9.63 2.82 14.87
CA PHE A 16 8.77 2.27 13.82
C PHE A 16 8.82 0.73 13.78
N PHE A 17 10.00 0.12 13.87
CA PHE A 17 10.17 -1.35 13.89
C PHE A 17 9.49 -2.06 15.07
N ARG A 18 9.34 -1.40 16.21
CA ARG A 18 8.60 -1.96 17.36
C ARG A 18 7.08 -1.77 17.20
N THR A 19 6.67 -0.87 16.32
CA THR A 19 5.27 -0.58 15.98
C THR A 19 4.80 -1.36 14.75
N GLU A 20 5.70 -1.79 13.87
CA GLU A 20 5.41 -2.46 12.60
C GLU A 20 4.68 -3.80 12.79
N THR A 21 5.09 -4.59 13.79
CA THR A 21 4.38 -5.83 14.19
C THR A 21 2.98 -5.54 14.72
N ALA A 22 2.82 -4.44 15.47
CA ALA A 22 1.51 -4.01 15.97
C ALA A 22 0.63 -3.51 14.82
N GLY A 23 1.19 -2.77 13.86
CA GLY A 23 0.49 -2.29 12.67
C GLY A 23 0.00 -3.44 11.79
N GLY A 24 0.87 -4.41 11.48
CA GLY A 24 0.50 -5.60 10.72
C GLY A 24 -0.56 -6.46 11.43
N SER A 25 -0.46 -6.60 12.76
CA SER A 25 -1.46 -7.33 13.54
C SER A 25 -2.82 -6.63 13.57
N VAL A 26 -2.82 -5.30 13.69
CA VAL A 26 -4.04 -4.49 13.62
C VAL A 26 -4.68 -4.59 12.22
N LEU A 27 -3.89 -4.47 11.16
CA LEU A 27 -4.37 -4.63 9.78
C LEU A 27 -5.03 -6.00 9.58
N LEU A 28 -4.37 -7.07 10.03
CA LEU A 28 -4.89 -8.42 9.95
C LEU A 28 -6.19 -8.59 10.75
N LEU A 29 -6.26 -8.02 11.96
CA LEU A 29 -7.46 -8.04 12.80
C LEU A 29 -8.65 -7.38 12.08
N PHE A 30 -8.45 -6.18 11.53
CA PHE A 30 -9.50 -5.47 10.80
C PHE A 30 -9.89 -6.19 9.49
N GLY A 31 -8.94 -6.79 8.78
CA GLY A 31 -9.22 -7.62 7.60
C GLY A 31 -10.10 -8.83 7.93
N ILE A 32 -9.76 -9.56 9.00
CA ILE A 32 -10.56 -10.70 9.49
C ILE A 32 -11.94 -10.22 9.96
N ALA A 33 -12.01 -9.12 10.71
CA ALA A 33 -13.28 -8.56 11.17
C ALA A 33 -14.17 -8.13 9.99
N ALA A 34 -13.61 -7.49 8.96
CA ALA A 34 -14.33 -7.11 7.75
C ALA A 34 -14.85 -8.34 7.00
N LEU A 35 -14.04 -9.39 6.85
CA LEU A 35 -14.47 -10.67 6.25
C LEU A 35 -15.58 -11.33 7.07
N ALA A 36 -15.45 -11.37 8.39
CA ALA A 36 -16.47 -11.96 9.27
C ALA A 36 -17.80 -11.19 9.16
N LEU A 37 -17.76 -9.85 9.19
CA LEU A 37 -18.95 -9.02 9.03
C LEU A 37 -19.61 -9.21 7.66
N ALA A 38 -18.81 -9.21 6.59
CA ALA A 38 -19.27 -9.38 5.22
C ALA A 38 -19.90 -10.77 4.94
N ASN A 39 -19.55 -11.79 5.72
CA ASN A 39 -20.09 -13.16 5.58
C ASN A 39 -21.12 -13.51 6.69
N SER A 40 -21.51 -12.54 7.50
CA SER A 40 -22.47 -12.74 8.60
C SER A 40 -23.89 -12.28 8.23
N PRO A 41 -24.91 -12.53 9.06
CA PRO A 41 -26.24 -11.93 8.89
C PRO A 41 -26.24 -10.39 8.87
N LEU A 42 -25.16 -9.75 9.31
CA LEU A 42 -24.97 -8.30 9.27
C LEU A 42 -24.43 -7.80 7.92
N ALA A 43 -24.22 -8.67 6.92
CA ALA A 43 -23.65 -8.28 5.62
C ALA A 43 -24.47 -7.19 4.91
N ALA A 44 -25.81 -7.30 4.90
CA ALA A 44 -26.69 -6.32 4.28
C ALA A 44 -26.63 -4.93 4.97
N PRO A 45 -26.82 -4.81 6.29
CA PRO A 45 -26.65 -3.51 6.96
C PRO A 45 -25.22 -2.97 6.85
N TYR A 46 -24.20 -3.83 6.94
CA TYR A 46 -22.80 -3.43 6.73
C TYR A 46 -22.57 -2.81 5.35
N ALA A 47 -23.03 -3.46 4.28
CA ALA A 47 -22.93 -2.94 2.91
C ALA A 47 -23.72 -1.64 2.71
N SER A 48 -24.87 -1.49 3.39
CA SER A 48 -25.68 -0.28 3.29
C SER A 48 -24.97 0.94 3.87
N VAL A 49 -24.24 0.78 4.99
CA VAL A 49 -23.45 1.85 5.61
C VAL A 49 -22.43 2.41 4.61
N TRP A 50 -21.68 1.55 3.94
CA TRP A 50 -20.68 1.96 2.94
C TRP A 50 -21.27 2.67 1.72
N ARG A 51 -22.53 2.37 1.36
CA ARG A 51 -23.24 3.00 0.24
C ARG A 51 -23.95 4.29 0.62
N THR A 52 -23.91 4.71 1.89
CA THR A 52 -24.57 5.94 2.36
C THR A 52 -24.02 7.14 1.58
N PRO A 53 -24.85 7.90 0.85
CA PRO A 53 -24.39 9.08 0.15
C PRO A 53 -24.11 10.20 1.14
N LEU A 54 -22.94 10.83 1.00
CA LEU A 54 -22.53 11.99 1.76
C LEU A 54 -22.21 13.12 0.79
N THR A 55 -23.04 14.15 0.84
CA THR A 55 -22.96 15.31 -0.06
C THR A 55 -22.41 16.50 0.69
N VAL A 56 -21.31 17.07 0.19
CA VAL A 56 -20.70 18.31 0.71
C VAL A 56 -20.76 19.34 -0.41
N GLY A 57 -21.29 20.53 -0.13
CA GLY A 57 -21.40 21.58 -1.13
C GLY A 57 -21.61 22.96 -0.56
N ILE A 58 -21.15 23.97 -1.29
CA ILE A 58 -21.33 25.39 -0.98
C ILE A 58 -21.71 26.09 -2.29
N LEU A 59 -22.82 26.85 -2.27
CA LEU A 59 -23.28 27.77 -3.33
C LEU A 59 -23.03 27.29 -4.78
N GLY A 60 -23.88 26.40 -5.28
CA GLY A 60 -23.87 25.97 -6.69
C GLY A 60 -22.91 24.83 -7.03
N HIS A 61 -21.99 24.49 -6.13
CA HIS A 61 -21.11 23.33 -6.26
C HIS A 61 -21.41 22.30 -5.17
N SER A 62 -21.73 21.07 -5.56
CA SER A 62 -21.96 19.95 -4.64
C SER A 62 -21.23 18.70 -5.10
N LEU A 63 -20.46 18.11 -4.20
CA LEU A 63 -19.81 16.82 -4.38
C LEU A 63 -20.59 15.77 -3.58
N SER A 64 -21.20 14.82 -4.28
CA SER A 64 -21.94 13.71 -3.69
C SER A 64 -21.18 12.41 -3.92
N LEU A 65 -20.55 11.87 -2.87
CA LEU A 65 -19.84 10.59 -2.91
C LEU A 65 -20.42 9.66 -1.85
N THR A 66 -20.30 8.35 -2.08
CA THR A 66 -20.62 7.37 -1.04
C THR A 66 -19.63 7.45 0.12
N LEU A 67 -20.03 7.02 1.31
CA LEU A 67 -19.15 6.93 2.47
C LEU A 67 -17.88 6.14 2.16
N HIS A 68 -18.01 5.04 1.39
CA HIS A 68 -16.87 4.27 0.91
C HIS A 68 -15.89 5.14 0.11
N GLN A 69 -16.38 5.89 -0.88
CA GLN A 69 -15.53 6.73 -1.73
C GLN A 69 -14.84 7.83 -0.93
N TRP A 70 -15.55 8.51 -0.03
CA TRP A 70 -14.95 9.51 0.85
C TRP A 70 -13.80 8.97 1.69
N ILE A 71 -14.01 7.80 2.30
CA ILE A 71 -13.00 7.15 3.14
C ILE A 71 -11.83 6.68 2.28
N ASN A 72 -12.09 6.06 1.13
CA ASN A 72 -11.05 5.58 0.23
C ASN A 72 -10.19 6.74 -0.30
N ASP A 73 -10.80 7.75 -0.89
CA ASP A 73 -10.07 8.89 -1.46
C ASP A 73 -9.29 9.66 -0.38
N GLY A 74 -9.90 9.85 0.80
CA GLY A 74 -9.27 10.55 1.93
C GLY A 74 -8.09 9.77 2.53
N LEU A 75 -8.27 8.49 2.84
CA LEU A 75 -7.21 7.66 3.42
C LEU A 75 -6.10 7.36 2.40
N MET A 76 -6.45 7.10 1.14
CA MET A 76 -5.46 6.89 0.07
C MET A 76 -4.65 8.14 -0.23
N ALA A 77 -5.24 9.34 -0.15
CA ALA A 77 -4.48 10.58 -0.29
C ALA A 77 -3.43 10.72 0.82
N VAL A 78 -3.78 10.41 2.07
CA VAL A 78 -2.82 10.41 3.20
C VAL A 78 -1.77 9.32 3.02
N PHE A 79 -2.16 8.13 2.59
CA PHE A 79 -1.26 7.01 2.33
C PHE A 79 -0.23 7.36 1.26
N PHE A 80 -0.67 7.84 0.08
CA PHE A 80 0.22 8.21 -1.00
C PHE A 80 1.08 9.43 -0.70
N LEU A 81 0.63 10.34 0.16
CA LEU A 81 1.50 11.40 0.69
C LEU A 81 2.67 10.82 1.48
N LEU A 82 2.41 9.88 2.38
CA LEU A 82 3.45 9.21 3.16
C LEU A 82 4.40 8.41 2.27
N VAL A 83 3.86 7.64 1.32
CA VAL A 83 4.64 6.91 0.32
C VAL A 83 5.50 7.87 -0.49
N GLY A 84 4.94 9.00 -0.95
CA GLY A 84 5.67 10.06 -1.67
C GLY A 84 6.84 10.64 -0.88
N LEU A 85 6.65 10.90 0.41
CA LEU A 85 7.73 11.37 1.30
C LEU A 85 8.80 10.30 1.50
N GLU A 86 8.40 9.04 1.61
CA GLU A 86 9.32 7.91 1.79
C GLU A 86 10.16 7.67 0.54
N ILE A 87 9.55 7.71 -0.66
CA ILE A 87 10.26 7.66 -1.95
C ILE A 87 11.31 8.76 -2.01
N LYS A 88 10.92 10.00 -1.69
CA LYS A 88 11.84 11.13 -1.70
C LYS A 88 13.02 10.88 -0.76
N ARG A 89 12.78 10.33 0.43
CA ARG A 89 13.85 9.98 1.37
C ARG A 89 14.76 8.89 0.81
N GLU A 90 14.20 7.83 0.23
CA GLU A 90 14.96 6.72 -0.38
C GLU A 90 15.83 7.18 -1.55
N LEU A 91 15.35 8.12 -2.35
CA LEU A 91 16.09 8.72 -3.47
C LEU A 91 17.25 9.63 -3.02
N VAL A 92 17.15 10.27 -1.85
CA VAL A 92 18.18 11.22 -1.39
C VAL A 92 19.22 10.54 -0.50
N VAL A 93 18.81 9.64 0.40
CA VAL A 93 19.71 9.05 1.41
C VAL A 93 19.58 7.53 1.56
N GLY A 94 18.66 6.89 0.83
CA GLY A 94 18.35 5.47 1.00
C GLY A 94 18.95 4.55 -0.06
N GLU A 95 18.31 3.40 -0.23
CA GLU A 95 18.76 2.36 -1.16
C GLU A 95 18.49 2.71 -2.63
N LEU A 96 17.61 3.69 -2.88
CA LEU A 96 17.37 4.22 -4.23
C LEU A 96 18.32 5.37 -4.62
N ALA A 97 19.15 5.87 -3.70
CA ALA A 97 20.02 7.03 -3.94
C ALA A 97 21.17 6.77 -4.93
N SER A 98 21.55 5.51 -5.14
CA SER A 98 22.57 5.15 -6.13
C SER A 98 22.01 4.18 -7.15
N VAL A 99 22.28 4.42 -8.44
CA VAL A 99 21.81 3.58 -9.54
C VAL A 99 22.16 2.10 -9.33
N ARG A 100 23.35 1.82 -8.77
CA ARG A 100 23.81 0.45 -8.51
C ARG A 100 22.96 -0.27 -7.47
N LYS A 101 22.54 0.43 -6.41
CA LYS A 101 21.66 -0.13 -5.37
C LYS A 101 20.21 -0.19 -5.84
N ALA A 102 19.76 0.84 -6.56
CA ALA A 102 18.39 0.96 -7.06
C ALA A 102 18.06 -0.07 -8.16
N ALA A 103 19.06 -0.50 -8.95
CA ALA A 103 18.86 -1.42 -10.05
C ALA A 103 18.18 -2.74 -9.66
N LEU A 104 18.54 -3.30 -8.49
CA LEU A 104 17.98 -4.57 -8.04
C LEU A 104 16.51 -4.42 -7.60
N PRO A 105 16.14 -3.54 -6.66
CA PRO A 105 14.74 -3.32 -6.30
C PRO A 105 13.87 -2.93 -7.49
N ILE A 106 14.35 -2.04 -8.36
CA ILE A 106 13.60 -1.58 -9.54
C ILE A 106 13.40 -2.74 -10.53
N GLY A 107 14.44 -3.52 -10.82
CA GLY A 107 14.33 -4.67 -11.72
C GLY A 107 13.37 -5.73 -11.18
N CYS A 108 13.44 -6.02 -9.89
CA CYS A 108 12.52 -6.93 -9.21
C CYS A 108 11.08 -6.41 -9.21
N ALA A 109 10.87 -5.11 -8.97
CA ALA A 109 9.57 -4.47 -9.00
C ALA A 109 8.95 -4.53 -10.41
N ILE A 110 9.69 -4.10 -11.44
CA ILE A 110 9.22 -4.17 -12.84
C ILE A 110 8.84 -5.61 -13.22
N GLY A 111 9.66 -6.60 -12.85
CA GLY A 111 9.33 -8.01 -13.05
C GLY A 111 8.09 -8.44 -12.26
N GLY A 112 8.00 -8.03 -11.00
CA GLY A 112 6.88 -8.25 -10.08
C GLY A 112 5.58 -7.61 -10.54
N MET A 113 5.63 -6.57 -11.36
CA MET A 113 4.46 -5.93 -11.97
C MET A 113 4.07 -6.58 -13.30
N ILE A 114 5.03 -6.78 -14.21
CA ILE A 114 4.77 -7.28 -15.56
C ILE A 114 4.27 -8.72 -15.53
N VAL A 115 4.86 -9.58 -14.70
CA VAL A 115 4.53 -11.01 -14.69
C VAL A 115 3.09 -11.25 -14.24
N PRO A 116 2.59 -10.71 -13.10
CA PRO A 116 1.19 -10.90 -12.70
C PRO A 116 0.20 -10.25 -13.68
N ALA A 117 0.53 -9.08 -14.24
CA ALA A 117 -0.28 -8.42 -15.26
C ALA A 117 -0.44 -9.29 -16.52
N ALA A 118 0.67 -9.84 -17.02
CA ALA A 118 0.67 -10.69 -18.20
C ALA A 118 -0.09 -12.01 -17.95
N ILE A 119 0.11 -12.63 -16.79
CA ILE A 119 -0.64 -13.82 -16.38
C ILE A 119 -2.14 -13.51 -16.39
N TYR A 120 -2.57 -12.43 -15.72
CA TYR A 120 -3.99 -12.06 -15.68
C TYR A 120 -4.58 -11.85 -17.08
N TRP A 121 -3.86 -11.13 -17.94
CA TRP A 121 -4.31 -10.83 -19.30
C TRP A 121 -4.47 -12.09 -20.15
N ILE A 122 -3.54 -13.06 -20.06
CA ILE A 122 -3.63 -14.34 -20.77
C ILE A 122 -4.88 -15.13 -20.37
N PHE A 123 -5.25 -15.10 -19.08
CA PHE A 123 -6.43 -15.81 -18.59
C PHE A 123 -7.74 -15.03 -18.76
N ASN A 124 -7.68 -13.71 -18.93
CA ASN A 124 -8.87 -12.84 -19.11
C ASN A 124 -8.77 -11.97 -20.38
N PRO A 125 -8.57 -12.54 -21.58
CA PRO A 125 -8.34 -11.76 -22.78
C PRO A 125 -9.59 -11.05 -23.30
N ILE A 126 -10.80 -11.53 -22.93
CA ILE A 126 -12.08 -11.07 -23.48
C ILE A 126 -13.08 -10.86 -22.33
N GLY A 127 -14.01 -9.92 -22.51
CA GLY A 127 -15.11 -9.65 -21.57
C GLY A 127 -14.80 -8.50 -20.61
N PHE A 128 -15.70 -8.28 -19.64
CA PHE A 128 -15.60 -7.17 -18.70
C PHE A 128 -14.29 -7.21 -17.87
N GLY A 129 -13.77 -8.41 -17.59
CA GLY A 129 -12.53 -8.63 -16.85
C GLY A 129 -11.26 -8.25 -17.60
N SER A 130 -11.28 -8.04 -18.92
CA SER A 130 -10.05 -7.72 -19.69
C SER A 130 -9.40 -6.40 -19.26
N ARG A 131 -10.21 -5.48 -18.76
CA ARG A 131 -9.75 -4.21 -18.19
C ARG A 131 -9.14 -4.38 -16.79
N GLY A 132 -9.19 -5.56 -16.16
CA GLY A 132 -8.71 -5.76 -14.79
C GLY A 132 -7.22 -6.07 -14.64
N TRP A 133 -6.42 -5.97 -15.70
CA TRP A 133 -5.01 -6.39 -15.69
C TRP A 133 -4.11 -5.59 -14.73
N GLY A 134 -4.51 -4.38 -14.33
CA GLY A 134 -3.83 -3.57 -13.33
C GLY A 134 -4.06 -4.01 -11.88
N ILE A 135 -5.10 -4.82 -11.62
CA ILE A 135 -5.45 -5.29 -10.27
C ILE A 135 -4.32 -6.11 -9.60
N PRO A 136 -3.70 -7.11 -10.25
CA PRO A 136 -2.68 -7.97 -9.63
C PRO A 136 -1.28 -7.33 -9.51
N ILE A 137 -1.12 -6.07 -9.92
CA ILE A 137 0.17 -5.37 -9.93
C ILE A 137 0.53 -4.83 -8.54
N ALA A 138 -0.46 -4.42 -7.75
CA ALA A 138 -0.24 -3.74 -6.48
C ALA A 138 0.17 -4.70 -5.36
N THR A 139 1.13 -4.28 -4.53
CA THR A 139 1.62 -5.03 -3.37
C THR A 139 1.41 -4.21 -2.09
N ASP A 140 0.59 -4.69 -1.16
CA ASP A 140 0.39 -4.01 0.13
C ASP A 140 1.66 -4.10 1.00
N ILE A 141 2.41 -2.99 1.08
CA ILE A 141 3.64 -2.86 1.87
C ILE A 141 3.42 -3.13 3.37
N ALA A 142 2.30 -2.70 3.93
CA ALA A 142 2.01 -2.84 5.35
C ALA A 142 1.74 -4.30 5.70
N PHE A 143 1.01 -5.00 4.83
CA PHE A 143 0.81 -6.44 4.95
C PHE A 143 2.12 -7.21 4.73
N ALA A 144 2.91 -6.87 3.71
CA ALA A 144 4.17 -7.55 3.40
C ALA A 144 5.18 -7.45 4.55
N LEU A 145 5.43 -6.24 5.06
CA LEU A 145 6.35 -6.01 6.18
C LEU A 145 5.79 -6.57 7.50
N GLY A 146 4.49 -6.41 7.74
CA GLY A 146 3.83 -6.97 8.92
C GLY A 146 3.93 -8.50 8.97
N THR A 147 3.69 -9.16 7.84
CA THR A 147 3.81 -10.62 7.72
C THR A 147 5.26 -11.08 7.85
N LEU A 148 6.21 -10.36 7.24
CA LEU A 148 7.64 -10.65 7.41
C LEU A 148 8.06 -10.56 8.88
N ALA A 149 7.56 -9.56 9.62
CA ALA A 149 7.87 -9.38 11.02
C ALA A 149 7.26 -10.49 11.92
N LEU A 150 6.12 -11.07 11.52
CA LEU A 150 5.46 -12.17 12.22
C LEU A 150 6.09 -13.54 11.91
N ILE A 151 6.31 -13.85 10.63
CA ILE A 151 6.81 -15.16 10.17
C ILE A 151 8.32 -15.28 10.35
N ALA A 152 9.08 -14.20 10.09
CA ALA A 152 10.52 -14.18 10.21
C ALA A 152 11.00 -13.01 11.09
N PRO A 153 10.75 -13.03 12.41
CA PRO A 153 11.15 -11.96 13.33
C PRO A 153 12.66 -11.68 13.31
N GLY A 154 13.47 -12.69 13.00
CA GLY A 154 14.93 -12.62 12.87
C GLY A 154 15.44 -12.18 11.49
N ALA A 155 14.57 -11.79 10.56
CA ALA A 155 14.98 -11.36 9.22
C ALA A 155 15.97 -10.18 9.31
N PRO A 156 17.06 -10.19 8.52
CA PRO A 156 18.03 -9.10 8.50
C PRO A 156 17.38 -7.76 8.17
N THR A 157 17.86 -6.68 8.78
CA THR A 157 17.37 -5.31 8.50
C THR A 157 17.43 -4.98 7.01
N ALA A 158 18.47 -5.46 6.31
CA ALA A 158 18.61 -5.29 4.87
C ALA A 158 17.45 -5.89 4.06
N ALA A 159 16.89 -7.03 4.48
CA ALA A 159 15.75 -7.64 3.79
C ALA A 159 14.46 -6.82 3.97
N ARG A 160 14.26 -6.22 5.13
CA ARG A 160 13.12 -5.33 5.39
C ARG A 160 13.22 -4.04 4.57
N VAL A 161 14.40 -3.44 4.53
CA VAL A 161 14.67 -2.24 3.71
C VAL A 161 14.50 -2.57 2.22
N PHE A 162 15.02 -3.72 1.78
CA PHE A 162 14.83 -4.19 0.40
C PHE A 162 13.36 -4.39 0.05
N LEU A 163 12.59 -5.08 0.91
CA LEU A 163 11.16 -5.31 0.69
C LEU A 163 10.37 -4.00 0.68
N ALA A 164 10.70 -3.07 1.57
CA ALA A 164 10.10 -1.73 1.57
C ALA A 164 10.41 -0.98 0.26
N ALA A 165 11.67 -0.98 -0.19
CA ALA A 165 12.05 -0.33 -1.44
C ALA A 165 11.37 -0.95 -2.66
N LEU A 166 11.26 -2.28 -2.73
CA LEU A 166 10.53 -2.99 -3.78
C LEU A 166 9.06 -2.62 -3.80
N ALA A 167 8.38 -2.69 -2.65
CA ALA A 167 6.95 -2.39 -2.55
C ALA A 167 6.64 -0.92 -2.89
N ILE A 168 7.52 0.00 -2.49
CA ILE A 168 7.41 1.41 -2.87
C ILE A 168 7.46 1.60 -4.39
N VAL A 169 8.39 0.94 -5.08
CA VAL A 169 8.49 1.04 -6.55
C VAL A 169 7.28 0.42 -7.23
N ASP A 170 6.80 -0.73 -6.75
CA ASP A 170 5.56 -1.37 -7.23
C ASP A 170 4.35 -0.44 -7.06
N ASP A 171 4.16 0.17 -5.89
CA ASP A 171 3.03 1.07 -5.61
C ASP A 171 3.05 2.31 -6.52
N MET A 172 4.21 2.91 -6.74
CA MET A 172 4.36 4.01 -7.70
C MET A 172 3.99 3.56 -9.12
N GLY A 173 4.49 2.40 -9.52
CA GLY A 173 4.20 1.84 -10.82
C GLY A 173 2.71 1.55 -11.00
N ALA A 174 2.05 0.99 -9.98
CA ALA A 174 0.62 0.72 -9.98
C ALA A 174 -0.20 2.01 -10.11
N VAL A 175 0.16 3.08 -9.37
CA VAL A 175 -0.49 4.39 -9.51
C VAL A 175 -0.32 4.96 -10.91
N LEU A 176 0.88 4.88 -11.49
CA LEU A 176 1.12 5.37 -12.85
C LEU A 176 0.28 4.58 -13.87
N VAL A 177 0.19 3.26 -13.72
CA VAL A 177 -0.67 2.41 -14.56
C VAL A 177 -2.14 2.79 -14.41
N ILE A 178 -2.64 2.96 -13.18
CA ILE A 178 -4.03 3.37 -12.93
C ILE A 178 -4.30 4.76 -13.53
N ALA A 179 -3.41 5.73 -13.30
CA ALA A 179 -3.56 7.10 -13.78
C ALA A 179 -3.50 7.21 -15.32
N THR A 180 -2.80 6.30 -16.01
CA THR A 180 -2.64 6.35 -17.48
C THR A 180 -3.67 5.51 -18.22
N PHE A 181 -4.03 4.33 -17.70
CA PHE A 181 -4.91 3.39 -18.40
C PHE A 181 -6.35 3.37 -17.89
N TYR A 182 -6.62 3.91 -16.70
CA TYR A 182 -7.96 3.85 -16.07
C TYR A 182 -8.58 5.24 -15.84
N SER A 183 -7.82 6.31 -16.07
CA SER A 183 -8.26 7.69 -15.80
C SER A 183 -9.10 8.30 -16.95
N GLU A 184 -9.38 7.56 -18.02
CA GLU A 184 -10.23 8.01 -19.15
C GLU A 184 -11.71 8.23 -18.78
N THR A 185 -12.07 8.24 -17.49
CA THR A 185 -13.41 8.62 -17.01
C THR A 185 -13.48 10.05 -16.45
N ILE A 186 -12.42 10.85 -16.58
CA ILE A 186 -12.42 12.29 -16.26
C ILE A 186 -12.24 13.08 -17.57
N ALA A 187 -13.27 13.06 -18.41
CA ALA A 187 -13.48 14.01 -19.51
C ALA A 187 -14.98 14.26 -19.68
#